data_AF-A0A1V5H9B8-F1
#
_entry.id   AF-A0A1V5H9B8-F1
#
_cell.length_a   1.000
_cell.length_b   1.000
_cell.length_c   1.000
_cell.angle_alpha   90.00
_cell.angle_beta   90.00
_cell.angle_gamma   90.00
#
_symmetry.space_group_name_H-M   'P 1'
#
loop_
_entity.id
_entity.type
_entity.pdbx_description
1 polymer ?
#
loop_
_entity_poly.entity_id
_entity_poly.type
_entity_poly.pdbx_seq_one_letter_code
_entity_poly.pdbx_strand_id
1 'polypeptide(L)'
;MAGNKRIIVLSEQFRGQAFDLKAEKYTVGRHEDCDICLPDPTISSHHCTLVRVEGGGFELQDAGSTNGTRVNGVRVQSQKLVNSDIVQVGAIEMLFDSDEKGDSGTASTQTGINLQNSAGTTTISEVPNFSPFGSRSGPGKGKGTWSSRLIAGAVGLLIIAAVVVLVILLMNLFVEF
;
A
#
# COMPACT_ATOMS: atom_id res chain seq x y z
N MET A 1 -13.51 12.91 25.54
CA MET A 1 -12.05 13.15 25.57
C MET A 1 -11.53 12.75 24.20
N ALA A 2 -10.95 13.66 23.44
CA ALA A 2 -10.36 13.31 22.15
C ALA A 2 -9.18 12.36 22.42
N GLY A 3 -9.20 11.15 21.86
CA GLY A 3 -8.07 10.24 21.99
C GLY A 3 -6.85 10.85 21.31
N ASN A 4 -5.67 10.60 21.86
CA ASN A 4 -4.43 11.04 21.21
C ASN A 4 -4.29 10.24 19.91
N LYS A 5 -3.94 10.92 18.82
CA LYS A 5 -3.71 10.29 17.53
C LYS A 5 -2.30 10.62 17.07
N ARG A 6 -1.57 9.63 16.58
CA ARG A 6 -0.17 9.75 16.22
C ARG A 6 0.14 8.98 14.95
N ILE A 7 1.11 9.48 14.21
CA ILE A 7 1.82 8.73 13.18
C ILE A 7 3.20 8.38 13.73
N ILE A 8 3.53 7.10 13.76
CA ILE A 8 4.83 6.60 14.23
C ILE A 8 5.56 6.02 13.04
N VAL A 9 6.74 6.53 12.71
CA VAL A 9 7.50 6.05 11.56
C VAL A 9 8.25 4.78 11.94
N LEU A 10 8.00 3.69 11.19
CA LEU A 10 8.56 2.36 11.46
C LEU A 10 9.87 2.11 10.73
N SER A 11 10.17 2.93 9.71
CA SER A 11 11.33 2.74 8.85
C SER A 11 12.63 3.12 9.55
N GLU A 12 13.67 2.31 9.36
CA GLU A 12 15.01 2.46 9.97
C GLU A 12 15.57 3.88 9.91
N GLN A 13 15.48 4.48 8.72
CA GLN A 13 16.00 5.81 8.41
C GLN A 13 15.33 6.96 9.18
N PHE A 14 14.12 6.73 9.69
CA PHE A 14 13.33 7.71 10.45
C PHE A 14 12.91 7.17 11.82
N ARG A 15 13.64 6.18 12.34
CA ARG A 15 13.34 5.54 13.62
C ARG A 15 13.17 6.55 14.75
N GLY A 16 12.12 6.34 15.54
CA GLY A 16 11.82 7.18 16.70
C GLY A 16 11.07 8.47 16.38
N GLN A 17 10.79 8.77 15.11
CA GLN A 17 9.93 9.89 14.75
C GLN A 17 8.46 9.53 14.99
N ALA A 18 7.79 10.38 15.75
CA ALA A 18 6.36 10.31 15.99
C ALA A 18 5.74 11.71 15.88
N PHE A 19 4.61 11.81 15.21
CA PHE A 19 3.91 13.06 14.94
C PHE A 19 2.53 13.03 15.58
N ASP A 20 2.26 13.94 16.52
CA ASP A 20 0.92 14.10 17.10
C ASP A 20 -0.03 14.76 16.09
N LEU A 21 -1.20 14.15 15.87
CA LEU A 21 -2.23 14.64 14.98
C LEU A 21 -3.28 15.46 15.76
N LYS A 22 -3.08 16.78 15.82
CA LYS A 22 -3.93 17.76 16.52
C LYS A 22 -4.69 18.70 15.58
N ALA A 23 -4.20 18.90 14.36
CA ALA A 23 -4.81 19.75 13.34
C ALA A 23 -5.85 19.00 12.49
N GLU A 24 -6.63 19.76 11.72
CA GLU A 24 -7.65 19.22 10.80
C GLU A 24 -7.05 18.56 9.55
N LYS A 25 -5.83 18.94 9.17
CA LYS A 25 -5.15 18.43 7.99
C LYS A 25 -3.65 18.33 8.22
N TYR A 26 -3.05 17.25 7.71
CA TYR A 26 -1.61 17.04 7.64
C TYR A 26 -1.22 16.64 6.22
N THR A 27 -0.10 17.19 5.75
CA THR A 27 0.52 16.84 4.48
C THR A 27 1.72 15.92 4.74
N VAL A 28 1.82 14.84 3.95
CA VAL A 28 2.92 13.88 4.02
C VAL A 28 3.65 13.90 2.69
N GLY A 29 4.97 14.04 2.72
CA GLY A 29 5.75 14.13 1.50
C GLY A 29 7.23 14.27 1.73
N ARG A 30 7.98 14.32 0.64
CA ARG A 30 9.44 14.47 0.65
C ARG A 30 9.90 15.91 0.89
N HIS A 31 9.06 16.88 0.53
CA HIS A 31 9.43 18.27 0.56
C HIS A 31 9.25 18.87 1.97
N GLU A 32 10.07 19.86 2.31
CA GLU A 32 10.15 20.46 3.65
C GLU A 32 8.92 21.28 4.06
N ASP A 33 8.06 21.60 3.10
CA ASP A 33 6.78 22.27 3.34
C ASP A 33 5.66 21.31 3.79
N CYS A 34 5.93 20.00 3.82
CA CYS A 34 5.00 19.02 4.35
C CYS A 34 5.06 18.95 5.88
N ASP A 35 3.90 18.86 6.52
CA ASP A 35 3.79 18.74 7.98
C ASP A 35 4.53 17.48 8.50
N ILE A 36 4.47 16.40 7.73
CA ILE A 36 5.21 15.15 7.94
C ILE A 36 6.19 15.01 6.78
N CYS A 37 7.37 15.60 6.96
CA CYS A 37 8.46 15.56 5.98
C CYS A 37 9.27 14.27 6.12
N LEU A 38 9.27 13.45 5.07
CA LEU A 38 10.00 12.20 4.95
C LEU A 38 10.92 12.29 3.72
N PRO A 39 12.17 12.79 3.86
CA PRO A 39 13.09 13.05 2.75
C PRO A 39 13.66 11.77 2.12
N ASP A 40 12.79 10.95 1.53
CA ASP A 40 13.13 9.71 0.82
C ASP A 40 12.80 9.83 -0.68
N PRO A 41 13.68 9.40 -1.59
CA PRO A 41 13.47 9.55 -3.04
C PRO A 41 12.27 8.76 -3.59
N THR A 42 11.79 7.74 -2.89
CA THR A 42 10.60 6.96 -3.25
C THR A 42 9.29 7.67 -2.89
N ILE A 43 9.36 8.78 -2.15
CA ILE A 43 8.22 9.61 -1.77
C ILE A 43 8.12 10.83 -2.71
N SER A 44 6.92 11.09 -3.23
CA SER A 44 6.62 12.31 -3.99
C SER A 44 6.70 13.56 -3.11
N SER A 45 6.98 14.73 -3.70
CA SER A 45 7.10 16.00 -2.95
C SER A 45 5.90 16.25 -2.03
N HIS A 46 4.68 16.06 -2.56
CA HIS A 46 3.44 15.94 -1.78
C HIS A 46 2.83 14.57 -2.12
N HIS A 47 2.90 13.62 -1.19
CA HIS A 47 2.54 12.23 -1.45
C HIS A 47 1.08 11.96 -1.11
N CYS A 48 0.67 12.29 0.10
CA CYS A 48 -0.70 12.12 0.57
C CYS A 48 -1.03 13.15 1.64
N THR A 49 -2.31 13.24 1.97
CA THR A 49 -2.81 14.09 3.05
C THR A 49 -3.66 13.28 4.00
N LEU A 50 -3.49 13.53 5.29
CA LEU A 50 -4.39 13.05 6.33
C LEU A 50 -5.37 14.16 6.66
N VAL A 51 -6.66 13.91 6.49
CA VAL A 51 -7.74 14.88 6.74
C VAL A 51 -8.61 14.34 7.86
N ARG A 52 -8.91 15.18 8.84
CA ARG A 52 -9.82 14.83 9.92
C ARG A 52 -11.25 14.76 9.38
N VAL A 53 -11.95 13.68 9.71
CA VAL A 53 -13.34 13.44 9.27
C VAL A 53 -14.32 13.53 10.44
N GLU A 54 -15.61 13.60 10.13
CA GLU A 54 -16.67 13.53 11.14
C GLU A 54 -16.51 12.29 12.04
N GLY A 55 -16.77 12.48 13.34
CA GLY A 55 -16.50 11.47 14.35
C GLY A 55 -15.04 11.43 14.83
N GLY A 56 -14.18 12.35 14.37
CA GLY A 56 -12.85 12.58 14.94
C GLY A 56 -11.75 11.65 14.43
N GLY A 57 -12.04 10.76 13.48
CA GLY A 57 -11.06 9.93 12.80
C GLY A 57 -10.25 10.70 11.75
N PHE A 58 -9.30 10.02 11.11
CA PHE A 58 -8.54 10.55 9.98
C PHE A 58 -8.80 9.71 8.73
N GLU A 59 -8.92 10.38 7.60
CA GLU A 59 -8.93 9.78 6.28
C GLU A 59 -7.62 10.14 5.57
N LEU A 60 -6.96 9.13 5.02
CA LEU A 60 -5.82 9.29 4.15
C LEU A 60 -6.29 9.49 2.72
N GLN A 61 -5.74 10.48 2.02
CA GLN A 61 -5.99 10.76 0.61
C GLN A 61 -4.66 10.85 -0.15
N ASP A 62 -4.46 9.99 -1.14
CA ASP A 62 -3.28 10.01 -2.01
C ASP A 62 -3.37 11.16 -3.02
N ALA A 63 -2.29 11.93 -3.17
CA ALA A 63 -2.25 13.11 -4.04
C ALA A 63 -1.81 12.80 -5.48
N GLY A 64 -1.94 11.55 -5.93
CA GLY A 64 -1.41 11.09 -7.22
C GLY A 64 0.07 10.76 -7.13
N SER A 65 0.49 10.14 -6.02
CA SER A 65 1.90 9.83 -5.78
C SER A 65 2.43 8.81 -6.78
N THR A 66 3.72 8.91 -7.09
CA THR A 66 4.38 8.08 -8.11
C THR A 66 4.33 6.59 -7.75
N ASN A 67 4.66 6.27 -6.50
CA ASN A 67 4.68 4.90 -6.01
C ASN A 67 3.36 4.46 -5.37
N GLY A 68 2.44 5.40 -5.13
CA GLY A 68 1.16 5.19 -4.45
C GLY A 68 1.27 5.08 -2.94
N THR A 69 0.12 5.30 -2.31
CA THR A 69 -0.11 4.98 -0.92
C THR A 69 -0.76 3.60 -0.74
N ARG A 70 -0.34 2.87 0.28
CA ARG A 70 -0.96 1.60 0.68
C ARG A 70 -1.31 1.63 2.15
N VAL A 71 -2.39 0.94 2.52
CA VAL A 71 -2.79 0.71 3.91
C VAL A 71 -2.93 -0.80 4.09
N ASN A 72 -2.22 -1.36 5.07
CA ASN A 72 -2.16 -2.80 5.33
C ASN A 72 -1.83 -3.63 4.06
N GLY A 73 -0.92 -3.10 3.24
CA GLY A 73 -0.47 -3.73 1.98
C GLY A 73 -1.39 -3.52 0.77
N VAL A 74 -2.58 -2.94 0.95
CA VAL A 74 -3.54 -2.66 -0.14
C VAL A 74 -3.37 -1.23 -0.64
N ARG A 75 -3.21 -1.04 -1.96
CA ARG A 75 -3.12 0.29 -2.57
C ARG A 75 -4.46 1.01 -2.48
N VAL A 76 -4.46 2.25 -2.01
CA VAL A 76 -5.67 3.06 -1.84
C VAL A 76 -5.49 4.47 -2.38
N GLN A 77 -6.61 5.07 -2.80
CA GLN A 77 -6.67 6.48 -3.18
C GLN A 77 -7.25 7.32 -2.03
N SER A 78 -8.28 6.81 -1.35
CA SER A 78 -8.82 7.38 -0.11
C SER A 78 -9.19 6.25 0.84
N GLN A 79 -8.83 6.36 2.12
CA GLN A 79 -9.23 5.39 3.14
C GLN A 79 -9.26 6.01 4.55
N LYS A 80 -10.35 5.77 5.28
CA LYS A 80 -10.42 6.05 6.71
C LYS A 80 -9.46 5.14 7.48
N LEU A 81 -8.57 5.74 8.26
CA LEU A 81 -7.59 5.04 9.10
C LEU A 81 -8.25 4.57 10.40
N VAL A 82 -7.88 3.36 10.79
CA VAL A 82 -8.25 2.73 12.05
C VAL A 82 -6.99 2.52 12.88
N ASN A 83 -7.14 2.50 14.21
CA ASN A 83 -6.02 2.25 15.12
C ASN A 83 -5.22 1.01 14.68
N SER A 84 -3.89 1.15 14.73
CA SER A 84 -2.91 0.16 14.33
C SER A 84 -2.82 -0.13 12.82
N ASP A 85 -3.41 0.70 11.97
CA ASP A 85 -3.19 0.61 10.52
C ASP A 85 -1.74 0.92 10.15
N ILE A 86 -1.17 0.08 9.28
CA ILE A 86 0.14 0.31 8.69
C ILE A 86 -0.06 1.03 7.36
N VAL A 87 0.39 2.27 7.30
CA VAL A 87 0.41 3.08 6.09
C VAL A 87 1.79 3.00 5.46
N GLN A 88 1.85 2.68 4.17
CA GLN A 88 3.07 2.69 3.39
C GLN A 88 3.00 3.80 2.33
N VAL A 89 3.96 4.71 2.36
CA VAL A 89 4.16 5.80 1.40
C VAL A 89 5.52 5.61 0.73
N GLY A 90 5.52 5.25 -0.56
CA GLY A 90 6.75 4.81 -1.23
C GLY A 90 7.35 3.58 -0.55
N ALA A 91 8.60 3.67 -0.10
CA ALA A 91 9.30 2.64 0.66
C ALA A 91 9.21 2.83 2.19
N ILE A 92 8.53 3.87 2.67
CA ILE A 92 8.41 4.16 4.10
C ILE A 92 7.12 3.60 4.66
N GLU A 93 7.25 2.86 5.76
CA GLU A 93 6.13 2.39 6.58
C GLU A 93 5.96 3.23 7.83
N MET A 94 4.70 3.55 8.15
CA MET A 94 4.30 4.29 9.33
C MET A 94 3.03 3.68 9.96
N LEU A 95 2.95 3.68 11.28
CA LEU A 95 1.84 3.19 12.07
C LEU A 95 0.92 4.35 12.43
N PHE A 96 -0.38 4.20 12.19
CA PHE A 96 -1.40 5.07 12.75
C PHE A 96 -1.83 4.55 14.12
N ASP A 97 -1.46 5.28 15.17
CA ASP A 97 -1.80 4.98 16.55
C ASP A 97 -2.92 5.89 17.02
N SER A 98 -3.98 5.31 17.55
CA SER A 98 -5.16 6.03 18.02
C SER A 98 -5.69 5.37 19.29
N ASP A 99 -5.78 6.15 20.38
CA ASP A 99 -6.35 5.69 21.67
C ASP A 99 -7.84 5.30 21.58
N GLU A 100 -8.49 5.66 20.48
CA GLU A 100 -9.87 5.31 20.20
C GLU A 100 -9.91 3.86 19.74
N LYS A 101 -10.65 3.00 20.47
CA LYS A 101 -11.07 1.68 19.99
C LYS A 101 -11.92 1.88 18.74
N GLY A 102 -11.27 2.13 17.61
CA GLY A 102 -11.88 2.08 16.31
C GLY A 102 -12.45 0.69 16.17
N ASP A 103 -13.74 0.63 15.85
CA ASP A 103 -14.41 -0.56 15.35
C ASP A 103 -13.57 -1.07 14.19
N SER A 104 -12.63 -1.97 14.49
CA SER A 104 -11.83 -2.67 13.50
C SER A 104 -12.84 -3.31 12.60
N GLY A 105 -13.03 -2.72 11.42
CA GLY A 105 -14.07 -3.12 10.48
C GLY A 105 -14.02 -4.63 10.41
N THR A 106 -15.01 -5.25 11.06
CA THR A 106 -15.24 -6.66 10.92
C THR A 106 -15.50 -6.75 9.44
N ALA A 107 -14.59 -7.34 8.68
CA ALA A 107 -14.89 -7.83 7.34
C ALA A 107 -15.93 -8.94 7.54
N SER A 108 -17.15 -8.57 7.93
CA SER A 108 -18.29 -9.45 8.01
C SER A 108 -18.67 -9.70 6.57
N THR A 109 -18.30 -10.86 6.05
CA THR A 109 -19.05 -11.44 4.95
C THR A 109 -20.48 -11.62 5.47
N GLN A 110 -21.35 -10.67 5.15
CA GLN A 110 -22.78 -10.77 5.43
C GLN A 110 -23.35 -11.82 4.46
N THR A 111 -23.19 -13.11 4.79
CA THR A 111 -23.93 -14.19 4.15
C THR A 111 -25.32 -14.20 4.76
N GLY A 112 -26.14 -13.20 4.42
CA GLY A 112 -27.51 -13.09 4.88
C GLY A 112 -28.41 -14.09 4.15
N ILE A 113 -28.52 -15.32 4.65
CA ILE A 113 -29.73 -16.12 4.41
C ILE A 113 -30.30 -16.47 5.78
N ASN A 114 -31.30 -15.70 6.22
CA ASN A 114 -32.07 -15.98 7.42
C ASN A 114 -33.21 -16.94 7.04
N LEU A 115 -33.08 -18.24 7.34
CA LEU A 115 -34.09 -19.27 7.10
C LEU A 115 -35.05 -19.40 8.28
N GLN A 116 -35.79 -18.36 8.63
CA GLN A 116 -36.79 -18.44 9.71
C GLN A 116 -38.24 -18.37 9.22
N ASN A 117 -38.51 -18.21 7.92
CA ASN A 117 -39.84 -18.32 7.35
C ASN A 117 -39.88 -19.34 6.20
N SER A 118 -40.24 -20.58 6.50
CA SER A 118 -40.54 -21.60 5.50
C SER A 118 -41.79 -22.39 5.91
N ALA A 119 -42.92 -21.68 5.98
CA ALA A 119 -44.24 -22.27 5.98
C ALA A 119 -45.07 -21.53 4.93
N GLY A 120 -45.08 -22.06 3.70
CA GLY A 120 -45.83 -21.48 2.59
C GLY A 120 -45.30 -21.91 1.23
N THR A 121 -45.85 -23.00 0.70
CA THR A 121 -45.73 -23.36 -0.72
C THR A 121 -46.31 -22.23 -1.56
N THR A 122 -45.49 -21.54 -2.35
CA THR A 122 -45.98 -20.70 -3.44
C THR A 122 -45.02 -20.84 -4.63
N THR A 123 -45.58 -21.35 -5.72
CA THR A 123 -44.95 -21.55 -7.02
C THR A 123 -44.43 -20.23 -7.58
N ILE A 124 -43.11 -20.11 -7.77
CA ILE A 124 -42.50 -18.95 -8.41
C ILE A 124 -42.45 -19.23 -9.92
N SER A 125 -43.47 -18.77 -10.63
CA SER A 125 -43.42 -18.64 -12.08
C SER A 125 -42.73 -17.33 -12.43
N GLU A 126 -41.61 -17.45 -13.15
CA GLU A 126 -41.08 -16.46 -14.09
C GLU A 126 -40.61 -15.10 -13.52
N VAL A 127 -39.30 -14.98 -13.33
CA VAL A 127 -38.61 -13.69 -13.22
C VAL A 127 -37.87 -13.39 -14.53
N PRO A 128 -38.20 -12.31 -15.27
CA PRO A 128 -37.42 -11.90 -16.42
C PRO A 128 -36.04 -11.42 -15.97
N ASN A 129 -34.99 -11.95 -16.62
CA ASN A 129 -33.59 -11.63 -16.37
C ASN A 129 -33.29 -10.17 -16.77
N PHE A 130 -33.36 -9.26 -15.80
CA PHE A 130 -32.97 -7.86 -15.95
C PHE A 130 -31.49 -7.68 -15.57
N SER A 131 -30.61 -7.58 -16.57
CA SER A 131 -29.20 -7.22 -16.39
C SER A 131 -29.02 -5.69 -16.50
N PRO A 132 -28.53 -4.98 -15.48
CA PRO A 132 -28.40 -3.52 -15.50
C PRO A 132 -27.10 -3.01 -16.16
N PHE A 133 -26.25 -3.88 -16.73
CA PHE A 133 -25.05 -3.46 -17.42
C PHE A 133 -25.06 -3.90 -18.89
N GLY A 134 -25.08 -2.90 -19.76
CA GLY A 134 -25.02 -3.05 -21.20
C GLY A 134 -23.69 -3.62 -21.68
N SER A 135 -23.78 -4.35 -22.78
CA SER A 135 -22.67 -4.90 -23.55
C SER A 135 -22.07 -3.84 -24.49
N ARG A 136 -20.73 -3.82 -24.57
CA ARG A 136 -19.91 -3.53 -25.78
C ARG A 136 -18.47 -4.01 -25.50
N SER A 137 -18.07 -5.15 -26.09
CA SER A 137 -17.06 -5.30 -27.18
C SER A 137 -15.71 -4.62 -26.90
N GLY A 138 -14.53 -5.25 -26.94
CA GLY A 138 -14.05 -6.44 -27.65
C GLY A 138 -12.62 -6.83 -27.20
N PRO A 139 -11.86 -7.62 -28.00
CA PRO A 139 -10.96 -8.68 -27.50
C PRO A 139 -9.47 -8.29 -27.43
N GLY A 140 -8.72 -8.93 -26.52
CA GLY A 140 -7.27 -8.78 -26.41
C GLY A 140 -6.62 -9.90 -25.62
N LYS A 141 -6.36 -11.01 -26.32
CA LYS A 141 -5.66 -12.22 -25.87
C LYS A 141 -4.23 -11.86 -25.46
N GLY A 142 -3.84 -12.13 -24.22
CA GLY A 142 -2.49 -11.89 -23.71
C GLY A 142 -2.12 -12.87 -22.61
N LYS A 143 -1.90 -14.13 -23.00
CA LYS A 143 -1.25 -15.16 -22.19
C LYS A 143 0.19 -14.72 -21.89
N GLY A 144 0.40 -14.04 -20.77
CA GLY A 144 1.71 -13.68 -20.24
C GLY A 144 2.05 -14.55 -19.04
N THR A 145 2.83 -15.60 -19.29
CA THR A 145 3.55 -16.41 -18.32
C THR A 145 4.05 -15.59 -17.13
N TRP A 146 3.56 -15.92 -15.94
CA TRP A 146 4.09 -15.43 -14.66
C TRP A 146 5.44 -16.11 -14.39
N SER A 147 6.49 -15.64 -15.06
CA SER A 147 7.86 -16.01 -14.76
C SER A 147 8.29 -15.31 -13.48
N SER A 148 8.17 -16.03 -12.38
CA SER A 148 8.93 -15.82 -11.16
C SER A 148 10.39 -16.10 -11.45
N ARG A 149 11.20 -15.05 -11.63
CA ARG A 149 12.67 -15.07 -11.49
C ARG A 149 13.28 -13.70 -11.71
N LEU A 150 13.36 -12.90 -10.65
CA LEU A 150 14.27 -11.76 -10.56
C LEU A 150 15.06 -11.82 -9.24
N ILE A 151 15.83 -12.89 -9.09
CA ILE A 151 17.03 -12.92 -8.24
C ILE A 151 18.10 -13.65 -9.06
N ALA A 152 18.63 -13.01 -10.11
CA ALA A 152 19.74 -13.57 -10.88
C ALA A 152 20.60 -12.53 -11.62
N GLY A 153 20.43 -11.22 -11.35
CA GLY A 153 21.26 -10.18 -11.98
C GLY A 153 22.59 -9.94 -11.25
N ALA A 154 22.55 -9.89 -9.90
CA ALA A 154 23.71 -9.49 -9.11
C ALA A 154 24.81 -10.58 -9.03
N VAL A 155 24.43 -11.86 -9.02
CA VAL A 155 25.40 -12.97 -8.90
C VAL A 155 26.16 -13.20 -10.21
N GLY A 156 25.49 -13.10 -11.36
CA GLY A 156 26.15 -13.25 -12.66
C GLY A 156 27.19 -12.17 -12.92
N LEU A 157 26.89 -10.92 -12.53
CA LEU A 157 27.80 -9.78 -12.72
C LEU A 157 29.04 -9.89 -11.82
N LEU A 158 28.90 -10.42 -10.59
CA LEU A 158 30.03 -10.69 -9.70
C LEU A 158 30.94 -11.81 -10.22
N ILE A 159 30.38 -12.88 -10.79
CA ILE A 159 31.18 -13.97 -11.35
C ILE A 159 31.98 -13.50 -12.57
N ILE A 160 31.36 -12.71 -13.46
CA ILE A 160 32.04 -12.15 -14.63
C ILE A 160 33.18 -11.21 -14.20
N ALA A 161 32.92 -10.33 -13.22
CA ALA A 161 33.96 -9.43 -12.69
C ALA A 161 35.14 -10.23 -12.08
N ALA A 162 34.86 -11.28 -11.31
CA ALA A 162 35.90 -12.12 -10.71
C ALA A 162 36.76 -12.84 -11.77
N VAL A 163 36.14 -13.36 -12.84
CA VAL A 163 36.87 -14.02 -13.94
C VAL A 163 37.77 -13.03 -14.68
N VAL A 164 37.29 -11.81 -14.95
CA VAL A 164 38.09 -10.78 -15.62
C VAL A 164 39.30 -10.39 -14.77
N VAL A 165 39.13 -10.20 -13.45
CA VAL A 165 40.24 -9.89 -12.54
C VAL A 165 41.26 -11.03 -12.49
N LEU A 166 40.81 -12.28 -12.46
CA LEU A 166 41.70 -13.44 -12.45
C LEU A 166 42.53 -13.54 -13.74
N VAL A 167 41.92 -13.28 -14.90
CA VAL A 167 42.64 -13.28 -16.18
C VAL A 167 43.69 -12.16 -16.22
N ILE A 168 43.36 -10.97 -15.74
CA ILE A 168 44.31 -9.85 -15.68
C ILE A 168 45.50 -10.20 -14.76
N LEU A 169 45.26 -10.82 -13.61
CA LEU A 169 46.32 -11.27 -12.70
C LEU A 169 47.21 -12.34 -13.33
N LEU A 170 46.63 -13.31 -14.04
CA LEU A 170 47.40 -14.34 -14.74
C LEU A 170 48.23 -13.76 -15.89
N MET A 171 47.68 -12.81 -16.65
CA MET A 171 48.42 -12.11 -17.70
C MET A 171 49.56 -11.26 -17.11
N ASN A 172 49.33 -10.58 -15.98
CA ASN A 172 50.37 -9.80 -15.31
C ASN A 172 51.49 -10.69 -14.75
N LEU A 173 51.15 -11.86 -14.21
CA LEU A 173 52.13 -12.84 -13.72
C LEU A 173 53.00 -13.40 -14.86
N PHE A 174 52.44 -13.57 -16.06
CA PHE A 174 53.17 -14.10 -17.22
C PHE A 174 54.04 -13.05 -17.92
N VAL A 175 53.79 -11.77 -17.68
CA VAL A 175 54.60 -10.66 -18.21
C VAL A 175 55.83 -10.36 -17.34
N GLU A 176 55.80 -10.77 -16.07
CA GLU A 176 56.93 -10.61 -15.12
C GLU A 176 57.93 -11.78 -15.11
N PHE A 177 57.73 -12.81 -15.94
CA PHE A 177 58.66 -13.93 -16.17
C PHE A 177 59.24 -13.88 -17.59
#